data_AF-A0A3M1IZM3-F1
#
_entry.id   AF-A0A3M1IZM3-F1
#
_cell.length_a   1.000
_cell.length_b   1.000
_cell.length_c   1.000
_cell.angle_alpha   90.00
_cell.angle_beta   90.00
_cell.angle_gamma   90.00
#
_symmetry.space_group_name_H-M   'P 1'
#
loop_
_entity.id
_entity.type
_entity.pdbx_description
1 polymer ?
#
loop_
_entity_poly.entity_id
_entity_poly.type
_entity_poly.pdbx_seq_one_letter_code
_entity_poly.pdbx_strand_id
1 'polypeptide(L)'
;MRNEFVVISLLVVAAVVLAAIFWSPVYWWWMALVGPLVLLGYYDMFQAKHAIMRNFPILGRGRYVMEELRPKLYQYFIESDTNGRPLSRIFRAVVYQRAKGQNDTAPFGT
;
A
#
# COMPACT_ATOMS: atom_id res chain seq x y z
N MET A 1 0.57 20.10 -6.31
CA MET A 1 0.28 18.65 -6.48
C MET A 1 -0.67 18.32 -7.63
N ARG A 2 -1.96 18.71 -7.65
CA ARG A 2 -2.85 18.39 -8.80
C ARG A 2 -2.30 18.90 -10.14
N ASN A 3 -1.90 20.16 -10.20
CA ASN A 3 -1.38 20.76 -11.44
C ASN A 3 -0.04 20.11 -11.85
N GLU A 4 0.84 19.85 -10.87
CA GLU A 4 2.08 19.11 -11.10
C GLU A 4 1.82 17.71 -11.65
N PHE A 5 0.83 16.99 -11.12
CA PHE A 5 0.45 15.67 -11.63
C PHE A 5 -0.01 15.75 -13.10
N VAL A 6 -0.80 16.76 -13.47
CA VAL A 6 -1.22 16.96 -14.86
C VAL A 6 -0.01 17.22 -15.75
N VAL A 7 0.90 18.11 -15.35
CA VAL A 7 2.11 18.41 -16.12
C VAL A 7 3.00 17.17 -16.27
N ILE A 8 3.28 16.46 -15.17
CA ILE A 8 4.12 15.26 -15.17
C ILE A 8 3.48 14.14 -16.01
N SER A 9 2.17 13.90 -15.88
CA SER A 9 1.49 12.87 -16.66
C SER A 9 1.52 13.17 -18.16
N LEU A 10 1.34 14.44 -18.55
CA LEU A 10 1.49 14.86 -19.95
C LEU A 10 2.93 14.68 -20.45
N LEU A 11 3.93 15.08 -19.65
CA LEU A 11 5.34 14.92 -20.02
C LEU A 11 5.72 13.44 -20.18
N VAL A 12 5.27 12.57 -19.27
CA VAL A 12 5.56 11.12 -19.34
C VAL A 12 4.88 10.51 -20.56
N VAL A 13 3.62 10.84 -20.84
CA VAL A 13 2.92 10.34 -22.03
C VAL A 13 3.62 10.83 -23.31
N ALA A 14 3.98 12.11 -23.38
CA ALA A 14 4.72 12.66 -24.52
C ALA A 14 6.07 11.97 -24.70
N ALA A 15 6.83 11.75 -23.62
CA ALA A 15 8.13 11.08 -23.67
C ALA A 15 8.01 9.65 -24.22
N VAL A 16 7.00 8.88 -23.80
CA VAL A 16 6.78 7.52 -24.30
C VAL A 16 6.39 7.54 -25.79
N VAL A 17 5.51 8.46 -26.19
CA VAL A 17 5.10 8.61 -27.60
C VAL A 17 6.31 8.98 -28.47
N LEU A 18 7.12 9.94 -28.02
CA LEU A 18 8.35 10.33 -28.73
C LEU A 18 9.33 9.16 -28.82
N ALA A 19 9.58 8.43 -27.73
CA ALA A 19 10.44 7.25 -27.75
C ALA A 19 9.94 6.17 -28.73
N ALA A 20 8.61 5.97 -28.80
CA ALA A 20 8.01 5.00 -29.70
C ALA A 20 8.15 5.39 -31.19
N ILE A 21 8.11 6.69 -31.50
CA ILE A 21 8.24 7.20 -32.87
C ILE A 21 9.71 7.24 -33.31
N PHE A 22 10.61 7.75 -32.47
CA PHE A 22 11.99 8.05 -32.85
C PHE A 22 12.97 6.89 -32.69
N TRP A 23 12.75 5.96 -31.74
CA TRP A 23 13.68 4.87 -31.47
C TRP A 23 13.17 3.52 -31.96
N SER A 24 11.98 3.11 -31.53
CA SER A 24 11.40 1.82 -31.90
C SER A 24 9.92 1.73 -31.54
N PRO A 25 9.06 1.12 -32.38
CA PRO A 25 7.66 0.89 -32.04
C PRO A 25 7.46 0.07 -30.75
N VAL A 26 8.47 -0.66 -30.26
CA VAL A 26 8.34 -1.49 -29.04
C VAL A 26 7.99 -0.65 -27.79
N TYR A 27 8.34 0.63 -27.76
CA TYR A 27 8.07 1.49 -26.59
C TYR A 27 6.57 1.76 -26.39
N TRP A 28 5.71 1.49 -27.37
CA TRP A 28 4.25 1.52 -27.18
C TRP A 28 3.78 0.58 -26.06
N TRP A 29 4.51 -0.50 -25.77
CA TRP A 29 4.20 -1.39 -24.65
C TRP A 29 4.22 -0.67 -23.29
N TRP A 30 4.99 0.41 -23.13
CA TRP A 30 4.99 1.20 -21.90
C TRP A 30 3.66 1.93 -21.67
N MET A 31 2.84 2.17 -22.70
CA MET A 31 1.49 2.71 -22.52
C MET A 31 0.57 1.75 -21.76
N ALA A 32 0.81 0.44 -21.83
CA ALA A 32 0.05 -0.52 -21.03
C ALA A 32 0.26 -0.31 -19.51
N LEU A 33 1.41 0.25 -19.11
CA LEU A 33 1.71 0.59 -17.72
C LEU A 33 1.32 2.03 -17.38
N VAL A 34 1.71 3.00 -18.23
CA VAL A 34 1.49 4.43 -17.99
C VAL A 34 0.01 4.79 -18.11
N GLY A 35 -0.69 4.27 -19.13
CA GLY A 35 -2.09 4.60 -19.42
C GLY A 35 -3.03 4.38 -18.23
N PRO A 36 -3.06 3.18 -17.62
CA PRO A 36 -3.89 2.93 -16.44
C PRO A 36 -3.56 3.85 -15.26
N LEU A 37 -2.29 4.16 -15.02
CA LEU A 37 -1.88 5.06 -13.93
C LEU A 37 -2.37 6.50 -14.16
N VAL A 38 -2.24 7.00 -15.39
CA VAL A 38 -2.73 8.32 -15.76
C VAL A 38 -4.26 8.38 -15.62
N LEU A 39 -4.97 7.39 -16.15
CA LEU A 39 -6.43 7.27 -16.02
C LEU A 39 -6.87 7.22 -14.55
N LEU A 40 -6.19 6.43 -13.73
CA LEU A 40 -6.46 6.34 -12.28
C LEU A 40 -6.26 7.68 -11.59
N GLY A 41 -5.19 8.41 -11.92
CA GLY A 41 -4.94 9.74 -11.36
C GLY A 41 -6.01 10.75 -11.75
N TYR A 42 -6.46 10.76 -13.01
CA TYR A 42 -7.59 11.58 -13.41
C TYR A 42 -8.89 11.18 -12.71
N TYR A 43 -9.17 9.88 -12.58
CA TYR A 43 -10.30 9.39 -11.80
C TYR A 43 -10.24 9.89 -10.34
N ASP A 44 -9.06 9.85 -9.71
CA ASP A 44 -8.85 10.39 -8.36
C ASP A 44 -9.18 11.88 -8.28
N MET A 45 -8.84 12.65 -9.31
CA MET A 45 -9.12 14.10 -9.38
C MET A 45 -10.60 14.44 -9.55
N PHE A 46 -11.40 13.56 -10.17
CA PHE A 46 -12.82 13.80 -10.42
C PHE A 46 -13.74 13.25 -9.32
N GLN A 47 -13.33 12.22 -8.59
CA GLN A 47 -14.15 11.70 -7.50
C GLN A 47 -14.34 12.74 -6.37
N ALA A 48 -15.56 12.82 -5.83
CA ALA A 48 -15.89 13.70 -4.71
C ALA A 48 -15.71 13.06 -3.33
N LYS A 49 -15.53 11.74 -3.26
CA LYS A 49 -15.58 10.96 -2.00
C LYS A 49 -14.34 11.16 -1.11
N HIS A 50 -13.15 11.21 -1.70
CA HIS A 50 -11.89 11.25 -0.97
C HIS A 50 -11.11 12.53 -1.27
N ALA A 51 -11.24 13.54 -0.39
CA ALA A 51 -10.59 14.84 -0.56
C ALA A 51 -9.06 14.75 -0.72
N ILE A 52 -8.42 13.78 -0.02
CA ILE A 52 -6.96 13.59 -0.08
C ILE A 52 -6.53 13.04 -1.43
N MET A 53 -7.20 11.99 -1.94
CA MET A 53 -6.92 11.45 -3.28
C MET A 53 -7.17 12.50 -4.37
N ARG A 54 -8.19 13.35 -4.19
CA ARG A 54 -8.50 14.44 -5.13
C ARG A 54 -7.37 15.47 -5.23
N ASN A 55 -6.75 15.82 -4.10
CA ASN A 55 -5.67 16.81 -4.04
C ASN A 55 -4.28 16.20 -4.36
N PHE A 56 -4.11 14.91 -4.13
CA PHE A 56 -2.88 14.15 -4.37
C PHE A 56 -3.21 12.89 -5.19
N PRO A 57 -3.41 13.03 -6.51
CA PRO A 57 -3.76 11.90 -7.38
C PRO A 57 -2.73 10.78 -7.28
N ILE A 58 -3.17 9.52 -7.27
CA ILE A 58 -2.33 8.32 -7.06
C ILE A 58 -1.71 8.25 -5.66
N LEU A 59 -0.94 9.26 -5.24
CA LEU A 59 -0.21 9.28 -3.96
C LEU A 59 -1.13 9.25 -2.74
N GLY A 60 -2.28 9.92 -2.82
CA GLY A 60 -3.26 9.97 -1.74
C GLY A 60 -3.84 8.60 -1.38
N ARG A 61 -3.78 7.62 -2.29
CA ARG A 61 -4.20 6.23 -2.02
C ARG A 61 -3.29 5.55 -1.00
N GLY A 62 -2.02 5.93 -0.94
CA GLY A 62 -1.05 5.41 0.03
C GLY A 62 -1.51 5.59 1.48
N ARG A 63 -2.20 6.70 1.78
CA ARG A 63 -2.80 6.91 3.11
C ARG A 63 -3.73 5.77 3.50
N TYR A 64 -4.64 5.39 2.62
CA TYR A 64 -5.68 4.40 2.90
C TYR A 64 -5.09 2.99 2.97
N VAL A 65 -4.08 2.71 2.14
CA VAL A 65 -3.29 1.47 2.23
C VAL A 65 -2.61 1.39 3.60
N MET A 66 -1.96 2.46 4.05
CA MET A 66 -1.30 2.50 5.36
C MET A 66 -2.29 2.42 6.52
N GLU A 67 -3.48 3.01 6.36
CA GLU A 67 -4.57 2.92 7.34
C GLU A 67 -5.06 1.48 7.51
N GLU A 68 -5.17 0.72 6.43
CA GLU A 68 -5.51 -0.71 6.48
C GLU A 68 -4.36 -1.58 7.01
N LEU A 69 -3.11 -1.22 6.70
CA LEU A 69 -1.93 -1.92 7.20
C LEU A 69 -1.67 -1.67 8.69
N ARG A 70 -2.09 -0.51 9.21
CA ARG A 70 -1.82 -0.08 10.59
C ARG A 70 -2.16 -1.13 11.66
N PRO A 71 -3.37 -1.74 11.71
CA PRO A 71 -3.70 -2.72 12.74
C PRO A 71 -2.84 -3.98 12.65
N LYS A 72 -2.56 -4.44 11.43
CA LYS A 72 -1.72 -5.63 11.16
C LYS A 72 -0.29 -5.37 11.63
N LEU A 73 0.29 -4.25 11.20
CA LEU A 73 1.64 -3.87 11.61
C LEU A 73 1.74 -3.73 13.14
N TYR A 74 0.77 -3.05 13.75
CA TYR A 74 0.73 -2.90 15.20
C TYR A 74 0.73 -4.25 15.91
N GLN A 75 -0.16 -5.17 15.53
CA GLN A 75 -0.30 -6.47 16.18
C GLN A 75 0.96 -7.36 16.11
N TYR A 76 1.73 -7.29 15.01
CA TYR A 76 2.87 -8.20 14.82
C TYR A 76 4.23 -7.60 15.22
N PHE A 77 4.40 -6.29 15.04
CA PHE A 77 5.71 -5.64 15.23
C PHE A 77 5.79 -4.74 16.46
N ILE A 78 4.66 -4.19 16.93
CA ILE A 78 4.65 -3.19 18.00
C ILE A 78 3.97 -3.70 19.27
N GLU A 79 2.89 -4.48 19.14
CA GLU A 79 2.12 -4.99 20.26
C GLU A 79 3.01 -5.84 21.17
N SER A 80 3.10 -5.41 22.43
CA SER A 80 3.86 -6.17 23.42
C SER A 80 3.15 -7.46 23.80
N ASP A 81 3.92 -8.38 24.35
CA ASP A 81 3.45 -9.72 24.67
C ASP A 81 2.26 -9.78 25.64
N THR A 82 2.11 -8.74 26.48
CA THR A 82 1.10 -8.64 27.55
C THR A 82 -0.03 -7.66 27.27
N ASN A 83 0.15 -6.66 26.39
CA ASN A 83 -0.81 -5.54 26.26
C ASN A 83 -1.96 -5.79 25.28
N GLY A 84 -1.93 -6.88 24.51
CA GLY A 84 -2.99 -7.17 23.54
C GLY A 84 -4.36 -7.39 24.19
N ARG A 85 -5.41 -6.83 23.59
CA ARG A 85 -6.81 -6.93 24.07
C ARG A 85 -7.71 -7.56 23.00
N PRO A 86 -8.70 -8.39 23.38
CA PRO A 86 -8.98 -8.87 24.76
C PRO A 86 -8.01 -9.96 25.23
N LEU A 87 -7.27 -10.59 24.31
CA LEU A 87 -6.28 -11.62 24.62
C LEU A 87 -4.87 -11.16 24.24
N SER A 88 -3.93 -11.33 25.15
CA SER A 88 -2.53 -10.98 24.93
C SER A 88 -1.85 -11.91 23.92
N ARG A 89 -0.68 -11.53 23.41
CA ARG A 89 0.09 -12.37 22.47
C ARG A 89 0.58 -13.65 23.15
N ILE A 90 0.98 -13.57 24.42
CA ILE A 90 1.35 -14.76 25.23
C ILE A 90 0.18 -15.74 25.29
N PHE A 91 -1.01 -15.26 25.62
CA PHE A 91 -2.18 -16.14 25.75
C PHE A 91 -2.50 -16.84 24.42
N ARG A 92 -2.45 -16.10 23.30
CA ARG A 92 -2.63 -16.68 21.96
C ARG A 92 -1.54 -17.71 21.63
N ALA A 93 -0.28 -17.44 21.99
CA ALA A 93 0.82 -18.36 21.77
C ALA A 93 0.65 -19.69 22.52
N VAL A 94 0.24 -19.65 23.79
CA VAL A 94 -0.04 -20.84 24.61
C VAL A 94 -1.15 -21.69 23.98
N VAL A 95 -2.24 -21.06 23.52
CA VAL A 95 -3.33 -21.77 22.83
C VAL A 95 -2.82 -22.45 21.55
N TYR A 96 -1.98 -21.76 20.76
CA TYR A 96 -1.39 -22.35 19.55
C TYR A 96 -0.42 -23.49 19.84
N GLN A 97 0.36 -23.42 20.91
CA GLN A 97 1.26 -24.51 21.33
C GLN A 97 0.46 -25.76 21.72
N ARG A 98 -0.59 -25.60 22.54
CA ARG A 98 -1.50 -26.68 22.93
C ARG A 98 -2.17 -27.33 21.72
N ALA A 99 -2.68 -26.53 20.80
CA ALA A 99 -3.32 -27.04 19.58
C ALA A 99 -2.36 -27.85 18.69
N LYS A 100 -1.05 -27.58 18.77
CA LYS A 100 0.00 -28.30 18.04
C LYS A 100 0.60 -29.48 18.84
N GLY A 101 0.12 -29.75 20.06
CA GLY A 101 0.71 -30.75 20.94
C GLY A 101 2.14 -30.42 21.39
N GLN A 102 2.53 -29.15 21.33
CA GLN A 102 3.84 -28.67 21.77
C GLN A 102 3.80 -28.31 23.26
N ASN A 103 4.95 -28.36 23.92
CA ASN A 103 5.04 -27.98 25.33
C ASN A 103 4.58 -26.53 25.52
N ASP A 104 3.62 -26.34 26.42
CA ASP A 104 2.91 -25.07 26.66
C ASP A 104 3.38 -24.36 27.94
N THR A 105 4.39 -24.90 28.61
CA THR A 105 5.01 -24.34 29.81
C THR A 105 6.32 -23.62 29.45
N ALA A 106 6.41 -22.35 29.83
CA ALA A 106 7.65 -21.57 29.77
C ALA A 106 8.32 -21.55 31.15
N PRO A 107 9.61 -21.89 31.28
CA PRO A 107 10.34 -21.76 32.53
C PRO A 107 10.50 -20.27 32.90
N PHE A 108 10.39 -19.95 34.18
CA PHE A 108 10.47 -18.56 34.69
C PHE A 108 11.88 -17.93 34.61
N GLY A 109 12.88 -18.68 34.16
CA GLY A 109 14.30 -18.26 34.21
C GLY A 109 14.87 -18.30 35.62
N THR A 110 16.19 -18.34 35.74
CA THR A 110 16.95 -18.12 37.00
C THR A 110 17.41 -16.68 37.09
#